data_AF-A0A6A6FBV5-F1
#
_entry.id   AF-A0A6A6FBV5-F1
#
_cell.length_a   1.000
_cell.length_b   1.000
_cell.length_c   1.000
_cell.angle_alpha   90.00
_cell.angle_beta   90.00
_cell.angle_gamma   90.00
#
_symmetry.space_group_name_H-M   'P 1'
#
loop_
_entity.id
_entity.type
_entity.pdbx_description
1 polymer ?
#
loop_
_entity_poly.entity_id
_entity_poly.type
_entity_poly.pdbx_seq_one_letter_code
_entity_poly.pdbx_strand_id
1 'polypeptide(L)'
;MAKNGIDSEPVYGPSEKLYFELEMGLLQQTSTLRRDLGNRQREEHGFGFGLLNDWSAIDHQLCEMRPLGPFHFKGFGMRVSNWSVSLKALGRLETMPYLAQDPSLFPLLA
;
A
#
# COMPACT_ATOMS: atom_id res chain seq x y z
N MET A 1 22.72 5.64 -1.44
CA MET A 1 22.18 4.87 -0.29
C MET A 1 22.98 5.17 0.97
N ALA A 2 22.31 5.16 2.12
CA ALA A 2 22.89 5.50 3.42
C ALA A 2 23.51 4.26 4.09
N LYS A 3 24.65 3.77 3.57
CA LYS A 3 25.30 2.55 4.10
C LYS A 3 25.79 2.70 5.54
N ASN A 4 26.30 3.88 5.89
CA ASN A 4 26.95 4.14 7.18
C ASN A 4 26.11 5.04 8.12
N GLY A 5 24.80 5.15 7.87
CA GLY A 5 23.89 6.02 8.61
C GLY A 5 23.37 7.21 7.81
N ILE A 6 22.31 7.85 8.30
CA ILE A 6 21.55 8.89 7.58
C ILE A 6 22.41 10.11 7.25
N ASP A 7 23.38 10.44 8.10
CA ASP A 7 24.26 11.63 7.96
C ASP A 7 25.58 11.33 7.21
N SER A 8 25.77 10.09 6.74
CA SER A 8 26.95 9.73 5.94
C SER A 8 26.79 10.11 4.48
N GLU A 9 27.89 10.39 3.77
CA GLU A 9 27.84 10.64 2.33
C GLU A 9 27.20 9.47 1.58
N PRO A 10 26.16 9.71 0.76
CA PRO A 10 25.51 8.64 0.01
C PRO A 10 26.48 8.01 -1.00
N VAL A 11 26.53 6.67 -0.99
CA VAL A 11 27.27 5.91 -2.00
C VAL A 11 26.34 5.29 -3.03
N TYR A 12 26.84 5.04 -4.23
CA TYR A 12 26.15 4.32 -5.30
C TYR A 12 26.45 2.81 -5.25
N GLY A 13 25.47 1.98 -5.60
CA GLY A 13 25.61 0.52 -5.65
C GLY A 13 24.30 -0.23 -5.40
N PRO A 14 24.32 -1.56 -5.31
CA PRO A 14 23.14 -2.36 -5.02
C PRO A 14 22.65 -2.14 -3.58
N SER A 15 21.34 -2.28 -3.36
CA SER A 15 20.78 -2.28 -2.00
C SER A 15 21.30 -3.49 -1.22
N GLU A 16 21.67 -3.26 0.04
CA GLU A 16 22.06 -4.28 1.02
C GLU A 16 20.93 -4.55 2.03
N LYS A 17 19.87 -3.75 1.98
CA LYS A 17 18.72 -3.80 2.90
C LYS A 17 17.41 -3.91 2.12
N LEU A 18 17.25 -5.02 1.41
CA LEU A 18 16.05 -5.36 0.66
C LEU A 18 15.04 -6.10 1.54
N TYR A 19 13.83 -5.56 1.65
CA TYR A 19 12.74 -6.11 2.46
C TYR A 19 11.47 -6.29 1.63
N PHE A 20 10.66 -7.27 2.01
CA PHE A 20 9.30 -7.40 1.51
C PHE A 20 8.34 -6.69 2.47
N GLU A 21 7.26 -6.14 1.93
CA GLU A 21 6.13 -5.64 2.72
C GLU A 21 4.91 -6.48 2.37
N LEU A 22 4.35 -7.18 3.36
CA LEU A 22 3.18 -8.01 3.16
C LEU A 22 1.93 -7.14 3.18
N GLU A 23 1.25 -7.07 2.04
CA GLU A 23 0.02 -6.30 1.89
C GLU A 23 -1.07 -7.08 1.15
N MET A 24 -2.26 -6.47 1.09
CA MET A 24 -3.39 -6.93 0.27
C MET A 24 -3.82 -5.81 -0.68
N GLY A 25 -3.94 -6.13 -1.96
CA GLY A 25 -4.42 -5.19 -2.98
C GLY A 25 -5.90 -5.40 -3.27
N LEU A 26 -6.70 -4.33 -3.27
CA LEU A 26 -8.08 -4.35 -3.77
C LEU A 26 -8.09 -4.07 -5.28
N LEU A 27 -8.58 -5.02 -6.07
CA LEU A 27 -8.81 -4.83 -7.49
C LEU A 27 -10.18 -4.19 -7.70
N GLN A 28 -10.19 -3.00 -8.30
CA GLN A 28 -11.40 -2.24 -8.59
C GLN A 28 -11.54 -2.04 -10.10
N GLN A 29 -12.78 -2.02 -10.60
CA GLN A 29 -13.05 -1.53 -11.94
C GLN A 29 -12.72 -0.03 -12.01
N THR A 30 -12.15 0.42 -13.12
CA THR A 30 -11.80 1.83 -13.32
C THR A 30 -13.05 2.70 -13.26
N SER A 31 -13.14 3.60 -12.28
CA SER A 31 -14.12 4.68 -12.32
C SER A 31 -13.66 5.73 -13.35
N THR A 32 -14.59 6.32 -14.09
CA THR A 32 -14.31 7.49 -14.92
C THR A 32 -13.79 8.62 -14.02
N LEU A 33 -12.68 9.25 -14.42
CA LEU A 33 -12.05 10.39 -13.76
C LEU A 33 -13.07 11.37 -13.14
N ARG A 34 -12.83 11.74 -11.87
CA ARG A 34 -13.46 12.86 -11.13
C ARG A 34 -14.89 12.66 -10.61
N ARG A 35 -15.18 11.57 -9.89
CA ARG A 35 -16.28 11.61 -8.92
C ARG A 35 -15.78 11.17 -7.57
N ASP A 36 -16.06 11.97 -6.55
CA ASP A 36 -15.96 11.54 -5.17
C ASP A 36 -16.92 10.36 -5.01
N LEU A 37 -16.34 9.15 -4.97
CA LEU A 37 -17.09 7.95 -4.62
C LEU A 37 -17.35 8.07 -3.11
N GLY A 38 -18.46 8.69 -2.75
CA GLY A 38 -18.94 8.69 -1.35
C GLY A 38 -18.99 7.25 -0.82
N ASN A 39 -18.89 7.08 0.50
CA ASN A 39 -18.71 5.77 1.15
C ASN A 39 -19.71 4.69 0.67
N ARG A 40 -20.92 5.10 0.26
CA ARG A 40 -21.98 4.23 -0.27
C ARG A 40 -21.72 3.57 -1.62
N GLN A 41 -20.81 4.09 -2.46
CA GLN A 41 -20.56 3.54 -3.80
C GLN A 41 -19.39 2.55 -3.84
N ARG A 42 -18.72 2.28 -2.71
CA ARG A 42 -17.48 1.48 -2.69
C ARG A 42 -17.70 -0.01 -3.01
N GLU A 43 -18.84 -0.56 -2.59
CA GLU A 43 -19.15 -1.99 -2.76
C GLU A 43 -19.47 -2.37 -4.21
N GLU A 44 -20.00 -1.44 -5.00
CA GLU A 44 -20.45 -1.72 -6.38
C GLU A 44 -19.30 -1.85 -7.39
N HIS A 45 -18.06 -1.51 -7.01
CA HIS A 45 -16.94 -1.37 -7.96
C HIS A 45 -15.78 -2.36 -7.74
N GLY A 46 -15.84 -3.22 -6.71
CA GLY A 46 -14.74 -4.13 -6.35
C GLY A 46 -14.82 -5.51 -7.02
N PHE A 47 -13.71 -5.97 -7.62
CA PHE A 47 -13.57 -7.30 -8.21
C PHE A 47 -13.08 -8.35 -7.19
N GLY A 48 -12.26 -7.95 -6.21
CA GLY A 48 -11.72 -8.83 -5.17
C GLY A 48 -10.37 -8.39 -4.60
N PHE A 49 -9.82 -9.17 -3.66
CA PHE A 49 -8.50 -8.96 -3.07
C PHE A 49 -7.46 -9.93 -3.62
N GLY A 50 -6.21 -9.47 -3.76
CA GLY A 50 -5.03 -10.30 -4.00
C GLY A 50 -3.95 -10.04 -2.96
N LEU A 51 -2.97 -10.94 -2.86
CA LEU A 51 -1.75 -10.68 -2.07
C LEU A 51 -0.85 -9.74 -2.85
N LEU A 52 -0.19 -8.84 -2.12
CA LEU A 52 0.73 -7.85 -2.67
C LEU A 52 2.01 -7.85 -1.85
N ASN A 53 3.14 -7.78 -2.55
CA ASN A 53 4.44 -7.54 -1.97
C ASN A 53 5.01 -6.25 -2.56
N ASP A 54 5.09 -5.22 -1.72
CA ASP A 54 5.69 -3.93 -2.04
C ASP A 54 7.18 -3.94 -1.63
N TRP A 55 8.05 -4.28 -2.59
CA TRP A 55 9.46 -4.46 -2.30
C TRP A 55 10.12 -3.14 -1.91
N SER A 56 10.99 -3.19 -0.90
CA SER A 56 11.52 -1.98 -0.27
C SER A 56 13.03 -2.05 -0.08
N ALA A 57 13.75 -1.09 -0.68
CA ALA A 57 15.18 -0.91 -0.48
C ALA A 57 15.43 0.12 0.63
N ILE A 58 15.45 -0.33 1.89
CA ILE A 58 15.40 0.55 3.08
C ILE A 58 16.62 1.49 3.18
N ASP A 59 17.77 1.06 2.69
CA ASP A 59 18.97 1.90 2.61
C ASP A 59 18.87 3.03 1.58
N HIS A 60 18.01 2.88 0.56
CA HIS A 60 17.67 3.94 -0.39
C HIS A 60 16.60 4.87 0.20
N GLN A 61 15.62 4.28 0.88
CA GLN A 61 14.55 5.01 1.57
C GLN A 61 15.09 6.11 2.48
N LEU A 62 16.09 5.79 3.30
CA LEU A 62 16.68 6.76 4.23
C LEU A 62 17.26 8.01 3.54
N CYS A 63 17.74 7.88 2.30
CA CYS A 63 18.28 9.00 1.52
C CYS A 63 17.18 9.84 0.86
N GLU A 64 16.13 9.22 0.30
CA GLU A 64 15.18 9.92 -0.58
C GLU A 64 13.85 10.30 0.09
N MET A 65 13.47 9.63 1.20
CA MET A 65 12.14 9.75 1.80
C MET A 65 11.76 11.18 2.18
N ARG A 66 12.74 12.03 2.51
CA ARG A 66 12.49 13.42 2.90
C ARG A 66 12.86 14.38 1.76
N PRO A 67 12.04 15.40 1.46
CA PRO A 67 10.72 15.70 2.05
C PRO A 67 9.54 15.10 1.26
N LEU A 68 9.79 14.50 0.09
CA LEU A 68 8.76 14.22 -0.91
C LEU A 68 8.14 12.83 -0.82
N GLY A 69 8.65 11.97 0.06
CA GLY A 69 8.15 10.61 0.24
C GLY A 69 8.81 9.57 -0.68
N PRO A 70 8.18 8.40 -0.83
CA PRO A 70 8.75 7.26 -1.54
C PRO A 70 8.90 7.46 -3.05
N PHE A 71 10.04 7.02 -3.60
CA PHE A 71 10.27 7.01 -5.05
C PHE A 71 11.01 5.75 -5.50
N HIS A 72 12.33 5.79 -5.72
CA HIS A 72 13.09 4.64 -6.21
C HIS A 72 13.13 3.47 -5.24
N PHE A 73 13.04 3.71 -3.92
CA PHE A 73 13.10 2.63 -2.93
C PHE A 73 11.87 1.72 -2.96
N LYS A 74 10.80 2.12 -3.66
CA LYS A 74 9.60 1.32 -3.94
C LYS A 74 9.39 1.06 -5.43
N GLY A 75 9.74 2.03 -6.28
CA GLY A 75 9.43 2.03 -7.71
C GLY A 75 10.11 0.94 -8.55
N PHE A 76 11.03 0.17 -7.98
CA PHE A 76 11.72 -0.90 -8.68
C PHE A 76 10.91 -2.21 -8.78
N GLY A 77 9.93 -2.43 -7.90
CA GLY A 77 9.29 -3.73 -7.85
C GLY A 77 8.05 -3.80 -6.99
N MET A 78 6.92 -4.11 -7.63
CA MET A 78 5.68 -4.50 -6.98
C MET A 78 5.31 -5.90 -7.48
N ARG A 79 4.98 -6.83 -6.58
CA ARG A 79 4.52 -8.17 -6.98
C ARG A 79 3.11 -8.43 -6.46
N VAL A 80 2.23 -8.89 -7.34
CA VAL A 80 0.84 -9.23 -7.03
C VAL A 80 0.61 -10.73 -7.24
N SER A 81 -0.28 -11.34 -6.48
CA SER A 81 -0.72 -12.72 -6.70
C SER A 81 -1.43 -12.88 -8.05
N ASN A 82 -1.28 -14.06 -8.66
CA ASN A 82 -1.91 -14.37 -9.93
C ASN A 82 -3.44 -14.51 -9.84
N TRP A 83 -3.97 -14.75 -8.64
CA TRP A 83 -5.40 -14.92 -8.39
C TRP A 83 -5.91 -13.84 -7.45
N SER A 84 -7.13 -13.38 -7.72
CA SER A 84 -7.91 -12.51 -6.85
C SER A 84 -9.10 -13.26 -6.27
N VAL A 85 -9.33 -13.10 -4.97
CA VAL A 85 -10.49 -13.65 -4.27
C VAL A 85 -11.61 -12.61 -4.26
N SER A 86 -12.78 -12.94 -4.82
CA SER A 86 -13.89 -12.00 -4.93
C SER A 86 -14.48 -11.64 -3.57
N LEU A 87 -15.03 -10.42 -3.45
CA LEU A 87 -15.72 -9.98 -2.23
C LEU A 87 -16.87 -10.92 -1.85
N LYS A 88 -17.62 -11.41 -2.85
CA LYS A 88 -18.69 -12.41 -2.65
C LYS A 88 -18.18 -13.71 -1.99
N ALA A 89 -16.97 -14.15 -2.35
CA ALA A 89 -16.37 -15.34 -1.73
C ALA A 89 -15.92 -15.07 -0.29
N LEU A 90 -15.49 -13.84 0.01
CA LEU A 90 -15.05 -13.40 1.33
C LEU A 90 -16.20 -13.05 2.28
N GLY A 91 -17.42 -12.79 1.77
CA GLY A 91 -18.56 -12.34 2.60
C GLY A 91 -18.92 -13.26 3.78
N ARG A 92 -18.52 -14.54 3.76
CA ARG A 92 -18.71 -15.47 4.88
C ARG A 92 -17.65 -15.33 5.99
N LEU A 93 -16.59 -14.57 5.74
CA LEU A 93 -15.46 -14.34 6.64
C LEU A 93 -15.48 -12.93 7.24
N GLU A 94 -16.52 -12.14 6.95
CA GLU A 94 -16.67 -10.81 7.50
C GLU A 94 -16.77 -10.84 9.02
N THR A 95 -16.06 -9.91 9.66
CA THR A 95 -16.07 -9.73 11.11
C THR A 95 -16.38 -8.29 11.45
N MET A 96 -16.89 -8.04 12.66
CA MET A 96 -16.97 -6.68 13.18
C MET A 96 -15.55 -6.07 13.26
N PRO A 97 -15.40 -4.75 13.03
CA PRO A 97 -14.15 -4.06 13.24
C PRO A 97 -13.62 -4.34 14.65
N TYR A 98 -12.39 -4.83 14.74
CA TYR A 98 -11.78 -5.21 16.02
C TYR A 98 -11.22 -4.01 16.79
N LEU A 99 -10.88 -2.92 16.10
CA LEU A 99 -10.27 -1.72 16.68
C LEU A 99 -11.28 -0.57 16.70
N ALA A 100 -11.61 -0.11 17.91
CA ALA A 100 -12.37 1.13 18.08
C ALA A 100 -11.51 2.33 17.63
N GLN A 101 -12.06 3.19 16.79
CA GLN A 101 -11.39 4.42 16.37
C GLN A 101 -11.69 5.54 17.38
N ASP A 102 -10.65 5.96 18.09
CA ASP A 102 -10.66 7.07 19.02
C ASP A 102 -9.48 8.00 18.70
N PRO A 103 -9.73 9.26 18.25
CA PRO A 103 -11.03 9.90 18.10
C PRO A 103 -11.86 9.33 16.95
N SER A 104 -13.17 9.61 16.97
CA SER A 104 -14.05 9.25 15.87
C SER A 104 -13.53 9.84 14.56
N LEU A 105 -13.69 9.10 13.46
CA LEU A 105 -13.36 9.61 12.13
C LEU A 105 -14.11 10.91 11.82
N PHE A 106 -13.47 11.78 11.02
CA PHE A 106 -14.18 12.89 10.40
C PHE A 106 -15.38 12.37 9.59
N PRO A 107 -16.50 13.10 9.48
CA PRO A 107 -17.71 12.62 8.81
C PRO A 107 -17.53 12.12 7.36
N LEU A 108 -16.51 12.63 6.65
CA LEU A 108 -16.17 12.15 5.30
C LEU A 108 -15.58 10.72 5.29
N LEU A 109 -14.93 10.32 6.38
CA LEU A 109 -14.25 9.03 6.53
C LEU A 109 -15.08 8.00 7.30
N ALA A 110 -16.14 8.44 7.99
CA ALA A 110 -17.04 7.62 8.80
C ALA A 110 -18.01 6.75 7.97
#